data_AF-A0A930WDX3-F1
#
_entry.id   AF-A0A930WDX3-F1
#
_cell.length_a   1.000
_cell.length_b   1.000
_cell.length_c   1.000
_cell.angle_alpha   90.00
_cell.angle_beta   90.00
_cell.angle_gamma   90.00
#
_symmetry.space_group_name_H-M   'P 1'
#
loop_
_entity.id
_entity.type
_entity.pdbx_description
1 polymer ?
#
loop_
_entity_poly.entity_id
_entity_poly.type
_entity_poly.pdbx_seq_one_letter_code
_entity_poly.pdbx_strand_id
1 'polypeptide(L)'
;MRIFKSHKQLIFNLLISLIVTVSLTFNRVIKVVNLVSFFKVFEADSVISFVLFMLLFYFFQQQKILFQVGKNKKTIIMFSFILSLMYIVGSDVTYTQATLRGVVGKLSILAFIILFLCSFVSIYVFSNILVGKYKEAKWISVSTAKYSFNFRNYLKLLIPFIGIRIVFFFIFFPGSTTWDGMYILKEGLGYLPLSNSHPYLYTFILGKFAQFGWTVFGGVGIGVAIFNFITLVLTSIIVVYVLYRFFSLFTISPWLKKLIFLFYLAFPNFVVTSFTTYKDTHLMNALLVFFMCMILIQYKPTEFFDSKLSQLSFILSFLFVFLLHRKAVIYVAVGVIALVIYNKNLRKKIIKLSLIAVVFTVIMNSLGTMILKPVPSKYQYDYLAPRFQQLAAAMKYHPETFTESEKQFYDETLGLENLEYFSYWESDPIKNMMKNESFKGREKEFFQVWAKGYLKHPKTYIDAVLNLSVSYWSPYSVGDHAYLDNYYYSMYTTRKNWFGNDISHDKGWSQNTNPDFLGKFYKLMSKLHWEFTESIVFSIFYRSGIYTMLLIIMWMLSRIRKDKEIMPQILLVFSVILTCVFSPIANYFRYSYIFVMLIPLIYPLILVNKDKNSENT
;
A
#
# COMPACT_ATOMS: atom_id res chain seq x y z
N MET A 1 32.78 32.43 -14.73
CA MET A 1 31.96 31.31 -15.26
C MET A 1 32.89 30.26 -15.90
N ARG A 2 33.68 29.50 -15.11
CA ARG A 2 34.44 28.34 -15.62
C ARG A 2 33.54 27.10 -15.50
N ILE A 3 32.71 26.88 -16.51
CA ILE A 3 31.72 25.78 -16.56
C ILE A 3 32.38 24.41 -16.85
N PHE A 4 33.62 24.36 -17.31
CA PHE A 4 34.24 23.12 -17.80
C PHE A 4 35.43 22.69 -16.95
N LYS A 5 35.30 21.55 -16.24
CA LYS A 5 36.34 20.99 -15.36
C LYS A 5 37.27 19.94 -16.02
N SER A 6 36.98 19.48 -17.24
CA SER A 6 37.89 18.80 -18.21
C SER A 6 37.06 18.30 -19.41
N HIS A 7 37.68 18.08 -20.58
CA HIS A 7 36.99 17.49 -21.74
C HIS A 7 36.38 16.10 -21.44
N LYS A 8 37.07 15.29 -20.63
CA LYS A 8 36.59 13.96 -20.23
C LYS A 8 35.30 14.04 -19.40
N GLN A 9 35.23 14.97 -18.46
CA GLN A 9 34.04 15.14 -17.61
C GLN A 9 32.87 15.75 -18.38
N LEU A 10 33.15 16.61 -19.35
CA LEU A 10 32.16 17.15 -20.28
C LEU A 10 31.47 16.03 -21.08
N ILE A 11 32.26 15.16 -21.72
CA ILE A 11 31.75 14.03 -22.52
C ILE A 11 30.93 13.07 -21.63
N PHE A 12 31.42 12.78 -20.43
CA PHE A 12 30.71 11.93 -19.48
C PHE A 12 29.33 12.50 -19.09
N ASN A 13 29.27 13.79 -18.75
CA ASN A 13 28.02 14.46 -18.41
C ASN A 13 27.05 14.52 -19.60
N LEU A 14 27.56 14.75 -20.83
CA LEU A 14 26.76 14.68 -22.06
C LEU A 14 26.10 13.30 -22.22
N LEU A 15 26.90 12.23 -22.15
CA LEU A 15 26.42 10.86 -22.33
C LEU A 15 25.38 10.46 -21.28
N ILE A 16 25.62 10.77 -20.00
CA ILE A 16 24.65 10.48 -18.94
C ILE A 16 23.36 11.26 -19.16
N SER A 17 23.44 12.53 -19.55
CA SER A 17 22.25 13.34 -19.81
C SER A 17 21.41 12.75 -20.93
N LEU A 18 22.05 12.26 -22.00
CA LEU A 18 21.37 11.57 -23.09
C LEU A 18 20.70 10.27 -22.59
N ILE A 19 21.42 9.44 -21.85
CA ILE A 19 20.91 8.17 -21.31
C ILE A 19 19.69 8.39 -20.39
N VAL A 20 19.78 9.38 -19.49
CA VAL A 20 18.69 9.71 -18.57
C VAL A 20 17.50 10.27 -19.36
N THR A 21 17.74 11.09 -20.38
CA THR A 21 16.67 11.60 -21.25
C THR A 21 15.93 10.46 -21.93
N VAL A 22 16.64 9.51 -22.55
CA VAL A 22 16.03 8.32 -23.18
C VAL A 22 15.25 7.51 -22.13
N SER A 23 15.81 7.30 -20.94
CA SER A 23 15.14 6.57 -19.86
C SER A 23 13.82 7.23 -19.41
N LEU A 24 13.67 8.54 -19.54
CA LEU A 24 12.47 9.26 -19.12
C LEU A 24 11.45 9.44 -20.24
N THR A 25 11.89 9.44 -21.50
CA THR A 25 11.09 9.88 -22.66
C THR A 25 10.67 8.76 -23.62
N PHE A 26 11.18 7.53 -23.46
CA PHE A 26 10.77 6.42 -24.32
C PHE A 26 9.25 6.21 -24.33
N ASN A 27 8.71 5.80 -25.47
CA ASN A 27 7.30 5.53 -25.65
C ASN A 27 6.91 4.21 -24.99
N ARG A 28 6.07 4.31 -23.95
CA ARG A 28 5.71 3.21 -23.06
C ARG A 28 4.58 2.33 -23.59
N VAL A 29 3.79 2.84 -24.54
CA VAL A 29 2.56 2.19 -25.03
C VAL A 29 2.85 1.20 -26.16
N ILE A 30 4.01 1.29 -26.80
CA ILE A 30 4.34 0.49 -27.97
C ILE A 30 4.70 -0.95 -27.59
N LYS A 31 3.91 -1.90 -28.10
CA LYS A 31 4.26 -3.33 -28.13
C LYS A 31 5.25 -3.59 -29.28
N VAL A 32 6.36 -4.27 -28.99
CA VAL A 32 7.41 -4.51 -29.98
C VAL A 32 7.16 -5.84 -30.70
N VAL A 33 6.75 -5.76 -31.97
CA VAL A 33 6.44 -6.93 -32.82
C VAL A 33 7.30 -7.00 -34.09
N ASN A 34 7.85 -5.87 -34.53
CA ASN A 34 8.69 -5.74 -35.72
C ASN A 34 9.66 -4.55 -35.60
N LEU A 35 10.49 -4.35 -36.63
CA LEU A 35 11.52 -3.30 -36.63
C LEU A 35 10.93 -1.88 -36.53
N VAL A 36 9.78 -1.63 -37.15
CA VAL A 36 9.10 -0.32 -37.08
C VAL A 36 8.66 -0.03 -35.64
N SER A 37 7.97 -0.99 -35.00
CA SER A 37 7.57 -0.86 -33.59
C SER A 37 8.76 -0.75 -32.65
N PHE A 38 9.91 -1.36 -32.97
CA PHE A 38 11.14 -1.21 -32.21
C PHE A 38 11.63 0.24 -32.21
N PHE A 39 11.69 0.90 -33.37
CA PHE A 39 12.09 2.31 -33.45
C PHE A 39 11.07 3.24 -32.79
N LYS A 40 9.77 2.95 -32.92
CA LYS A 40 8.70 3.71 -32.26
C LYS A 40 8.80 3.77 -30.73
N VAL A 41 9.47 2.80 -30.10
CA VAL A 41 9.76 2.87 -28.66
C VAL A 41 10.65 4.08 -28.33
N PHE A 42 11.56 4.43 -29.22
CA PHE A 42 12.52 5.52 -29.00
C PHE A 42 12.06 6.84 -29.62
N GLU A 43 10.86 6.88 -30.20
CA GLU A 43 10.20 8.11 -30.61
C GLU A 43 9.67 8.85 -29.37
N ALA A 44 10.04 10.11 -29.24
CA ALA A 44 9.61 11.00 -28.18
C ALA A 44 9.39 12.41 -28.74
N ASP A 45 8.64 13.24 -28.01
CA ASP A 45 8.50 14.65 -28.36
C ASP A 45 9.88 15.32 -28.34
N SER A 46 10.28 15.88 -29.48
CA SER A 46 11.62 16.43 -29.67
C SER A 46 11.91 17.63 -28.78
N VAL A 47 10.89 18.49 -28.54
CA VAL A 47 11.02 19.70 -27.72
C VAL A 47 11.18 19.32 -26.25
N ILE A 48 10.29 18.46 -25.74
CA ILE A 48 10.35 17.96 -24.35
C ILE A 48 11.68 17.24 -24.12
N SER A 49 12.10 16.39 -25.04
CA SER A 49 13.35 15.61 -24.91
C SER A 49 14.58 16.53 -24.92
N PHE A 50 14.61 17.54 -25.80
CA PHE A 50 15.71 18.51 -25.84
C PHE A 50 15.77 19.36 -24.57
N VAL A 51 14.64 19.86 -24.07
CA VAL A 51 14.57 20.63 -22.83
C VAL A 51 15.03 19.79 -21.64
N LEU A 52 14.53 18.56 -21.50
CA LEU A 52 14.97 17.62 -20.45
C LEU A 52 16.46 17.34 -20.55
N PHE A 53 16.97 17.08 -21.74
CA PHE A 53 18.40 16.87 -21.97
C PHE A 53 19.24 18.06 -21.51
N MET A 54 18.87 19.29 -21.90
CA MET A 54 19.59 20.50 -21.52
C MET A 54 19.56 20.75 -20.01
N LEU A 55 18.40 20.53 -19.37
CA LEU A 55 18.25 20.65 -17.92
C LEU A 55 19.08 19.61 -17.16
N LEU A 56 19.06 18.35 -17.61
CA LEU A 56 19.85 17.26 -17.04
C LEU A 56 21.34 17.52 -17.23
N PHE A 57 21.74 17.99 -18.42
CA PHE A 57 23.12 18.34 -18.71
C PHE A 57 23.61 19.46 -17.80
N TYR A 58 22.84 20.54 -17.68
CA TYR A 58 23.13 21.60 -16.72
C TYR A 58 23.22 21.07 -15.29
N PHE A 59 22.26 20.24 -14.87
CA PHE A 59 22.26 19.62 -13.54
C PHE A 59 23.54 18.81 -13.28
N PHE A 60 23.95 17.93 -14.19
CA PHE A 60 25.15 17.10 -14.04
C PHE A 60 26.45 17.92 -14.07
N GLN A 61 26.49 19.08 -14.75
CA GLN A 61 27.64 19.99 -14.63
C GLN A 61 27.81 20.56 -13.22
N GLN A 62 26.71 20.73 -12.48
CA GLN A 62 26.73 21.25 -11.11
C GLN A 62 27.02 20.17 -10.05
N GLN A 63 26.92 18.88 -10.40
CA GLN A 63 27.11 17.78 -9.45
C GLN A 63 28.54 17.22 -9.50
N LYS A 64 29.13 16.98 -8.32
CA LYS A 64 30.35 16.17 -8.19
C LYS A 64 29.94 14.71 -7.95
N ILE A 65 29.96 13.89 -9.01
CA ILE A 65 29.58 12.48 -8.92
C ILE A 65 30.73 11.67 -8.31
N LEU A 66 30.55 11.20 -7.08
CA LEU A 66 31.52 10.38 -6.35
C LEU A 66 31.06 8.93 -6.31
N PHE A 67 31.66 8.10 -7.17
CA PHE A 67 31.36 6.67 -7.21
C PHE A 67 31.88 5.96 -5.95
N GLN A 68 30.99 5.21 -5.29
CA GLN A 68 31.38 4.43 -4.12
C GLN A 68 32.24 3.22 -4.52
N VAL A 69 33.09 2.74 -3.60
CA VAL A 69 34.02 1.62 -3.81
C VAL A 69 33.67 0.45 -2.88
N GLY A 70 34.17 -0.75 -3.21
CA GLY A 70 34.06 -1.94 -2.36
C GLY A 70 32.62 -2.41 -2.12
N LYS A 71 32.27 -2.69 -0.86
CA LYS A 71 30.94 -3.19 -0.48
C LYS A 71 29.82 -2.20 -0.81
N ASN A 72 30.08 -0.89 -0.68
CA ASN A 72 29.08 0.14 -0.98
C ASN A 72 28.76 0.19 -2.47
N LYS A 73 29.75 0.00 -3.35
CA LYS A 73 29.54 -0.15 -4.80
C LYS A 73 28.58 -1.30 -5.10
N LYS A 74 28.83 -2.48 -4.52
CA LYS A 74 27.99 -3.68 -4.72
C LYS A 74 26.55 -3.45 -4.24
N THR A 75 26.38 -2.80 -3.08
CA THR A 75 25.05 -2.41 -2.59
C THR A 75 24.32 -1.51 -3.58
N ILE A 76 24.97 -0.43 -4.05
CA ILE A 76 24.32 0.49 -5.01
C ILE A 76 23.97 -0.21 -6.33
N ILE A 77 24.85 -1.08 -6.85
CA ILE A 77 24.57 -1.87 -8.06
C ILE A 77 23.32 -2.73 -7.85
N MET A 78 23.24 -3.49 -6.76
CA MET A 78 22.11 -4.37 -6.46
C MET A 78 20.78 -3.59 -6.37
N PHE A 79 20.76 -2.48 -5.63
CA PHE A 79 19.55 -1.67 -5.48
C PHE A 79 19.17 -0.92 -6.76
N SER A 80 20.14 -0.44 -7.54
CA SER A 80 19.88 0.18 -8.84
C SER A 80 19.30 -0.83 -9.82
N PHE A 81 19.79 -2.07 -9.81
CA PHE A 81 19.25 -3.16 -10.62
C PHE A 81 17.77 -3.43 -10.30
N ILE A 82 17.43 -3.57 -9.01
CA ILE A 82 16.06 -3.79 -8.54
C ILE A 82 15.14 -2.62 -8.97
N LEU A 83 15.55 -1.38 -8.70
CA LEU A 83 14.74 -0.20 -9.05
C LEU A 83 14.57 -0.05 -10.58
N SER A 84 15.58 -0.40 -11.37
CA SER A 84 15.50 -0.35 -12.84
C SER A 84 14.59 -1.43 -13.40
N LEU A 85 14.60 -2.63 -12.81
CA LEU A 85 13.63 -3.67 -13.14
C LEU A 85 12.22 -3.21 -12.81
N MET A 86 11.98 -2.68 -11.60
CA MET A 86 10.66 -2.15 -11.22
C MET A 86 10.19 -1.03 -12.14
N TYR A 87 11.10 -0.18 -12.59
CA TYR A 87 10.79 0.91 -13.52
C TYR A 87 10.39 0.37 -14.90
N ILE A 88 11.22 -0.45 -15.54
CA ILE A 88 10.95 -0.95 -16.89
C ILE A 88 9.81 -1.98 -16.90
N VAL A 89 9.86 -2.99 -16.03
CA VAL A 89 8.81 -4.02 -15.95
C VAL A 89 7.48 -3.39 -15.56
N GLY A 90 7.49 -2.41 -14.65
CA GLY A 90 6.29 -1.68 -14.27
C GLY A 90 5.69 -0.88 -15.42
N SER A 91 6.53 -0.23 -16.23
CA SER A 91 6.10 0.44 -17.46
C SER A 91 5.45 -0.56 -18.43
N ASP A 92 6.13 -1.67 -18.72
CA ASP A 92 5.65 -2.69 -19.65
C ASP A 92 4.28 -3.25 -19.21
N VAL A 93 4.16 -3.62 -17.93
CA VAL A 93 2.94 -4.18 -17.36
C VAL A 93 1.81 -3.15 -17.36
N THR A 94 2.06 -1.91 -16.93
CA THR A 94 1.02 -0.87 -16.90
C THR A 94 0.49 -0.53 -18.28
N TYR A 95 1.36 -0.34 -19.27
CA TYR A 95 0.94 0.20 -20.58
C TYR A 95 0.67 -0.86 -21.64
N THR A 96 1.25 -2.07 -21.50
CA THR A 96 1.08 -3.14 -22.49
C THR A 96 0.38 -4.39 -21.95
N GLN A 97 0.10 -4.43 -20.64
CA GLN A 97 -0.42 -5.59 -19.88
C GLN A 97 0.49 -6.82 -19.90
N ALA A 98 1.73 -6.67 -20.35
CA ALA A 98 2.63 -7.78 -20.59
C ALA A 98 4.09 -7.37 -20.38
N THR A 99 4.89 -8.26 -19.82
CA THR A 99 6.34 -8.06 -19.68
C THR A 99 7.06 -8.13 -21.02
N LEU A 100 8.33 -7.69 -21.03
CA LEU A 100 9.22 -7.72 -22.20
C LEU A 100 8.60 -6.94 -23.39
N ARG A 101 7.90 -5.83 -23.06
CA ARG A 101 7.16 -4.92 -23.95
C ARG A 101 6.23 -5.63 -24.93
N GLY A 102 5.41 -6.53 -24.40
CA GLY A 102 4.27 -7.13 -25.09
C GLY A 102 4.51 -8.58 -25.51
N VAL A 103 5.09 -8.75 -26.71
CA VAL A 103 5.27 -10.04 -27.36
C VAL A 103 6.72 -10.50 -27.24
N VAL A 104 6.95 -11.78 -26.92
CA VAL A 104 8.32 -12.31 -26.82
C VAL A 104 8.92 -12.48 -28.21
N GLY A 105 10.00 -11.76 -28.49
CA GLY A 105 10.73 -11.82 -29.74
C GLY A 105 12.11 -11.19 -29.62
N LYS A 106 12.99 -11.41 -30.61
CA LYS A 106 14.37 -10.90 -30.56
C LYS A 106 14.45 -9.39 -30.37
N LEU A 107 13.61 -8.63 -31.07
CA LEU A 107 13.56 -7.16 -30.99
C LEU A 107 12.97 -6.66 -29.66
N SER A 108 11.97 -7.35 -29.11
CA SER A 108 11.37 -6.98 -27.83
C SER A 108 12.32 -7.25 -26.66
N ILE A 109 13.08 -8.35 -26.71
CA ILE A 109 14.17 -8.62 -25.76
C ILE A 109 15.27 -7.57 -25.92
N LEU A 110 15.70 -7.26 -27.15
CA LEU A 110 16.76 -6.28 -27.40
C LEU A 110 16.42 -4.92 -26.82
N ALA A 111 15.25 -4.36 -27.13
CA ALA A 111 14.94 -3.04 -26.57
C ALA A 111 14.54 -3.08 -25.08
N PHE A 112 14.15 -4.23 -24.51
CA PHE A 112 14.02 -4.36 -23.06
C PHE A 112 15.40 -4.23 -22.41
N ILE A 113 16.41 -4.90 -22.97
CA ILE A 113 17.80 -4.80 -22.52
C ILE A 113 18.31 -3.36 -22.64
N ILE A 114 18.08 -2.69 -23.79
CA ILE A 114 18.51 -1.30 -23.98
C ILE A 114 17.88 -0.38 -22.93
N LEU A 115 16.54 -0.42 -22.78
CA LEU A 115 15.83 0.43 -21.81
C LEU A 115 16.23 0.10 -20.37
N PHE A 116 16.41 -1.18 -20.05
CA PHE A 116 16.89 -1.62 -18.75
C PHE A 116 18.29 -1.08 -18.45
N LEU A 117 19.22 -1.15 -19.40
CA LEU A 117 20.57 -0.60 -19.24
C LEU A 117 20.55 0.93 -19.09
N CYS A 118 19.73 1.63 -19.88
CA CYS A 118 19.56 3.08 -19.75
C CYS A 118 19.02 3.46 -18.37
N SER A 119 17.97 2.77 -17.90
CA SER A 119 17.40 2.97 -16.57
C SER A 119 18.40 2.63 -15.47
N PHE A 120 19.14 1.53 -15.61
CA PHE A 120 20.18 1.10 -14.68
C PHE A 120 21.30 2.12 -14.53
N VAL A 121 21.84 2.63 -15.63
CA VAL A 121 22.88 3.66 -15.59
C VAL A 121 22.32 4.93 -14.94
N SER A 122 21.11 5.35 -15.31
CA SER A 122 20.44 6.53 -14.75
C SER A 122 20.28 6.44 -13.23
N ILE A 123 19.71 5.33 -12.75
CA ILE A 123 19.46 5.10 -11.32
C ILE A 123 20.78 4.87 -10.56
N TYR A 124 21.77 4.23 -11.17
CA TYR A 124 23.10 4.04 -10.57
C TYR A 124 23.81 5.37 -10.32
N VAL A 125 23.80 6.26 -11.32
CA VAL A 125 24.38 7.60 -11.19
C VAL A 125 23.62 8.41 -10.14
N PHE A 126 22.28 8.43 -10.21
CA PHE A 126 21.43 9.09 -9.23
C PHE A 126 21.70 8.59 -7.81
N SER A 127 21.81 7.28 -7.62
CA SER A 127 22.08 6.66 -6.32
C SER A 127 23.44 7.08 -5.74
N ASN A 128 24.48 7.23 -6.57
CA ASN A 128 25.78 7.73 -6.10
C ASN A 128 25.72 9.21 -5.70
N ILE A 129 24.99 10.05 -6.45
CA ILE A 129 24.75 11.45 -6.09
C ILE A 129 23.99 11.53 -4.75
N LEU A 130 22.93 10.73 -4.62
CA LEU A 130 22.12 10.66 -3.41
C LEU A 130 22.94 10.25 -2.19
N VAL A 131 23.80 9.24 -2.32
CA VAL A 131 24.70 8.80 -1.24
C VAL A 131 25.70 9.89 -0.88
N GLY A 132 26.21 10.66 -1.85
CA GLY A 132 27.05 11.83 -1.60
C GLY A 132 26.33 12.87 -0.74
N LYS A 133 25.14 13.29 -1.17
CA LYS A 133 24.30 14.26 -0.42
C LYS A 133 23.88 13.74 0.95
N TYR A 134 23.59 12.46 1.06
CA TYR A 134 23.20 11.83 2.32
C TYR A 134 24.33 11.87 3.36
N LYS A 135 25.61 11.79 2.94
CA LYS A 135 26.76 11.95 3.85
C LYS A 135 26.92 13.38 4.38
N GLU A 136 26.39 14.37 3.67
CA GLU A 136 26.40 15.80 4.06
C GLU A 136 25.15 16.20 4.86
N ALA A 137 24.18 15.29 5.02
CA ALA A 137 22.92 15.60 5.68
C ALA A 137 23.09 15.91 7.17
N LYS A 138 22.26 16.82 7.68
CA LYS A 138 22.21 17.12 9.13
C LYS A 138 21.63 15.93 9.89
N TRP A 139 22.40 15.44 10.85
CA TRP A 139 22.00 14.30 11.68
C TRP A 139 21.02 14.71 12.79
N ILE A 140 20.09 13.81 13.06
CA ILE A 140 19.11 13.89 14.14
C ILE A 140 19.62 13.07 15.32
N SER A 141 19.37 13.50 16.55
CA SER A 141 19.67 12.70 17.75
C SER A 141 18.40 12.13 18.36
N VAL A 142 18.55 11.01 19.06
CA VAL A 142 17.51 10.54 19.98
C VAL A 142 17.49 11.50 21.17
N SER A 143 16.28 11.93 21.58
CA SER A 143 16.10 12.81 22.74
C SER A 143 16.58 12.12 24.01
N THR A 144 17.42 12.79 24.80
CA THR A 144 17.86 12.31 26.12
C THR A 144 16.89 12.70 27.24
N ALA A 145 16.01 13.66 26.98
CA ALA A 145 15.03 14.11 27.96
C ALA A 145 14.05 12.99 28.32
N LYS A 146 13.73 12.86 29.61
CA LYS A 146 12.66 11.98 30.07
C LYS A 146 11.35 12.44 29.41
N TYR A 147 10.62 11.50 28.82
CA TYR A 147 9.36 11.82 28.19
C TYR A 147 8.34 12.34 29.21
N SER A 148 7.74 13.48 28.89
CA SER A 148 6.55 13.99 29.56
C SER A 148 5.49 14.30 28.52
N PHE A 149 4.26 13.89 28.79
CA PHE A 149 3.13 14.18 27.91
C PHE A 149 2.66 15.62 28.16
N ASN A 150 2.76 16.47 27.15
CA ASN A 150 2.29 17.85 27.21
C ASN A 150 0.97 17.95 26.45
N PHE A 151 -0.13 17.99 27.19
CA PHE A 151 -1.48 18.01 26.65
C PHE A 151 -1.72 19.20 25.71
N ARG A 152 -1.20 20.39 26.05
CA ARG A 152 -1.35 21.60 25.22
C ARG A 152 -0.68 21.44 23.85
N ASN A 153 0.52 20.87 23.79
CA ASN A 153 1.23 20.64 22.52
C ASN A 153 0.58 19.52 21.70
N TYR A 154 0.04 18.50 22.36
CA TYR A 154 -0.75 17.47 21.70
C TYR A 154 -2.03 18.06 21.06
N LEU A 155 -2.77 18.90 21.79
CA LEU A 155 -3.97 19.56 21.26
C LEU A 155 -3.69 20.48 20.07
N LYS A 156 -2.53 21.16 20.03
CA LYS A 156 -2.12 21.98 18.87
C LYS A 156 -2.01 21.16 17.58
N LEU A 157 -1.71 19.86 17.67
CA LEU A 157 -1.71 18.95 16.53
C LEU A 157 -3.10 18.35 16.31
N LEU A 158 -3.82 17.99 17.38
CA LEU A 158 -5.09 17.27 17.28
C LEU A 158 -6.22 18.14 16.71
N ILE A 159 -6.37 19.38 17.19
CA ILE A 159 -7.47 20.28 16.81
C ILE A 159 -7.52 20.52 15.29
N PRO A 160 -6.44 20.96 14.62
CA PRO A 160 -6.48 21.11 13.16
C PRO A 160 -6.67 19.77 12.44
N PHE A 161 -6.10 18.68 12.97
CA PHE A 161 -6.19 17.35 12.37
C PHE A 161 -7.61 16.79 12.34
N ILE A 162 -8.32 16.92 13.45
CA ILE A 162 -9.71 16.48 13.59
C ILE A 162 -10.66 17.47 12.91
N GLY A 163 -10.38 18.78 12.98
CA GLY A 163 -11.21 19.82 12.38
C GLY A 163 -11.41 19.64 10.87
N ILE A 164 -10.33 19.37 10.13
CA ILE A 164 -10.42 19.08 8.69
C ILE A 164 -11.31 17.85 8.44
N ARG A 165 -11.10 16.78 9.19
CA ARG A 165 -11.86 15.54 9.01
C ARG A 165 -13.34 15.72 9.32
N ILE A 166 -13.68 16.48 10.36
CA ILE A 166 -15.07 16.81 10.71
C ILE A 166 -15.74 17.60 9.57
N VAL A 167 -15.06 18.59 8.99
CA VAL A 167 -15.60 19.34 7.85
C VAL A 167 -15.91 18.39 6.68
N PHE A 168 -14.97 17.52 6.31
CA PHE A 168 -15.20 16.55 5.25
C PHE A 168 -16.28 15.52 5.61
N PHE A 169 -16.36 15.07 6.86
CA PHE A 169 -17.41 14.17 7.32
C PHE A 169 -18.82 14.77 7.11
N PHE A 170 -19.01 16.06 7.35
CA PHE A 170 -20.31 16.71 7.09
C PHE A 170 -20.61 16.87 5.60
N ILE A 171 -19.60 17.18 4.77
CA ILE A 171 -19.76 17.22 3.32
C ILE A 171 -20.20 15.85 2.79
N PHE A 172 -19.58 14.78 3.30
CA PHE A 172 -19.80 13.40 2.86
C PHE A 172 -20.79 12.64 3.75
N PHE A 173 -21.58 13.31 4.58
CA PHE A 173 -22.50 12.68 5.54
C PHE A 173 -23.47 11.71 4.84
N PRO A 174 -23.77 10.51 5.41
CA PRO A 174 -23.29 9.95 6.69
C PRO A 174 -21.88 9.35 6.66
N GLY A 175 -21.16 9.50 5.56
CA GLY A 175 -19.87 8.89 5.28
C GLY A 175 -19.91 8.19 3.92
N SER A 176 -18.82 7.48 3.61
CA SER A 176 -18.73 6.64 2.41
C SER A 176 -18.89 5.16 2.81
N THR A 177 -19.59 4.38 2.00
CA THR A 177 -19.68 2.92 2.18
C THR A 177 -19.16 2.21 0.95
N THR A 178 -18.39 1.15 1.18
CA THR A 178 -17.79 0.37 0.10
C THR A 178 -18.61 -0.88 -0.19
N TRP A 179 -18.29 -1.57 -1.28
CA TRP A 179 -18.86 -2.89 -1.59
C TRP A 179 -18.86 -3.85 -0.39
N ASP A 180 -17.70 -4.01 0.25
CA ASP A 180 -17.53 -4.79 1.47
C ASP A 180 -18.35 -4.21 2.63
N GLY A 181 -18.37 -2.89 2.78
CA GLY A 181 -19.14 -2.20 3.83
C GLY A 181 -20.64 -2.52 3.74
N MET A 182 -21.20 -2.53 2.53
CA MET A 182 -22.60 -2.90 2.29
C MET A 182 -22.88 -4.37 2.64
N TYR A 183 -21.98 -5.29 2.29
CA TYR A 183 -22.09 -6.70 2.69
C TYR A 183 -22.06 -6.88 4.22
N ILE A 184 -21.13 -6.19 4.87
CA ILE A 184 -20.98 -6.18 6.33
C ILE A 184 -22.24 -5.63 7.00
N LEU A 185 -22.86 -4.59 6.46
CA LEU A 185 -24.12 -4.06 6.96
C LEU A 185 -25.26 -5.07 6.82
N LYS A 186 -25.32 -5.82 5.72
CA LYS A 186 -26.31 -6.89 5.51
C LYS A 186 -26.17 -8.02 6.53
N GLU A 187 -24.95 -8.45 6.86
CA GLU A 187 -24.67 -9.36 7.98
C GLU A 187 -25.07 -8.73 9.32
N GLY A 188 -24.68 -7.47 9.55
CA GLY A 188 -24.94 -6.74 10.79
C GLY A 188 -26.43 -6.50 11.09
N LEU A 189 -27.25 -6.34 10.05
CA LEU A 189 -28.71 -6.20 10.17
C LEU A 189 -29.45 -7.54 10.29
N GLY A 190 -28.76 -8.67 10.13
CA GLY A 190 -29.34 -10.02 10.29
C GLY A 190 -29.93 -10.64 9.02
N TYR A 191 -29.75 -10.01 7.86
CA TYR A 191 -30.15 -10.60 6.57
C TYR A 191 -29.23 -11.73 6.11
N LEU A 192 -28.01 -11.73 6.59
CA LEU A 192 -27.04 -12.81 6.41
C LEU A 192 -26.51 -13.23 7.77
N PRO A 193 -26.19 -14.53 7.97
CA PRO A 193 -25.55 -14.97 9.19
C PRO A 193 -24.19 -14.28 9.35
N LEU A 194 -23.85 -13.88 10.57
CA LEU A 194 -22.53 -13.38 10.89
C LEU A 194 -21.48 -14.44 10.50
N SER A 195 -20.63 -14.14 9.53
CA SER A 195 -19.61 -15.06 9.03
C SER A 195 -18.20 -14.57 9.35
N ASN A 196 -17.21 -15.46 9.14
CA ASN A 196 -15.79 -15.10 9.17
C ASN A 196 -15.25 -14.62 7.80
N SER A 197 -16.12 -14.25 6.86
CA SER A 197 -15.71 -13.67 5.55
C SER A 197 -15.08 -12.29 5.75
N HIS A 198 -15.67 -11.49 6.63
CA HIS A 198 -15.11 -10.27 7.16
C HIS A 198 -14.77 -10.46 8.65
N PRO A 199 -14.04 -9.54 9.28
CA PRO A 199 -13.68 -9.67 10.67
C PRO A 199 -14.94 -9.56 11.54
N TYR A 200 -15.37 -10.69 12.09
CA TYR A 200 -16.67 -10.86 12.72
C TYR A 200 -16.97 -9.81 13.80
N LEU A 201 -15.95 -9.39 14.57
CA LEU A 201 -16.14 -8.39 15.62
C LEU A 201 -16.41 -7.00 15.03
N TYR A 202 -15.71 -6.63 13.96
CA TYR A 202 -15.98 -5.38 13.24
C TYR A 202 -17.41 -5.40 12.67
N THR A 203 -17.78 -6.50 12.01
CA THR A 203 -19.12 -6.68 11.46
C THR A 203 -20.20 -6.57 12.53
N PHE A 204 -20.00 -7.23 13.68
CA PHE A 204 -20.95 -7.19 14.78
C PHE A 204 -21.11 -5.78 15.35
N ILE A 205 -20.01 -5.08 15.63
CA ILE A 205 -20.05 -3.73 16.20
C ILE A 205 -20.73 -2.75 15.23
N LEU A 206 -20.32 -2.73 13.96
CA LEU A 206 -20.94 -1.89 12.95
C LEU A 206 -22.44 -2.22 12.81
N GLY A 207 -22.79 -3.51 12.81
CA GLY A 207 -24.17 -3.98 12.80
C GLY A 207 -25.00 -3.45 13.97
N LYS A 208 -24.42 -3.37 15.18
CA LYS A 208 -25.11 -2.79 16.34
C LYS A 208 -25.36 -1.30 16.21
N PHE A 209 -24.40 -0.54 15.66
CA PHE A 209 -24.63 0.87 15.34
C PHE A 209 -25.68 1.04 14.25
N ALA A 210 -25.65 0.22 13.20
CA ALA A 210 -26.64 0.21 12.13
C ALA A 210 -28.07 -0.09 12.67
N GLN A 211 -28.22 -1.12 13.50
CA GLN A 211 -29.47 -1.46 14.18
C GLN A 211 -29.96 -0.31 15.05
N PHE A 212 -29.08 0.30 15.85
CA PHE A 212 -29.41 1.44 16.69
C PHE A 212 -29.88 2.67 15.88
N GLY A 213 -29.17 2.99 14.79
CA GLY A 213 -29.58 4.05 13.86
C GLY A 213 -30.97 3.81 13.30
N TRP A 214 -31.23 2.57 12.88
CA TRP A 214 -32.51 2.19 12.32
C TRP A 214 -33.66 2.25 13.34
N THR A 215 -33.45 1.73 14.55
CA THR A 215 -34.52 1.65 15.57
C THR A 215 -34.81 2.98 16.25
N VAL A 216 -33.80 3.82 16.45
CA VAL A 216 -33.95 5.09 17.21
C VAL A 216 -34.20 6.28 16.30
N PHE A 217 -33.55 6.34 15.14
CA PHE A 217 -33.61 7.50 14.24
C PHE A 217 -34.30 7.20 12.90
N GLY A 218 -34.74 5.96 12.67
CA GLY A 218 -35.42 5.56 11.44
C GLY A 218 -34.50 5.41 10.23
N GLY A 219 -33.17 5.35 10.42
CA GLY A 219 -32.20 5.29 9.32
C GLY A 219 -30.91 4.54 9.68
N VAL A 220 -30.59 3.49 8.92
CA VAL A 220 -29.30 2.77 9.04
C VAL A 220 -28.12 3.70 8.78
N GLY A 221 -28.26 4.64 7.84
CA GLY A 221 -27.25 5.63 7.50
C GLY A 221 -26.80 6.46 8.71
N ILE A 222 -27.70 6.78 9.64
CA ILE A 222 -27.34 7.52 10.88
C ILE A 222 -26.49 6.66 11.80
N GLY A 223 -26.84 5.38 11.94
CA GLY A 223 -26.03 4.42 12.68
C GLY A 223 -24.62 4.31 12.12
N VAL A 224 -24.52 4.21 10.80
CA VAL A 224 -23.24 4.25 10.07
C VAL A 224 -22.50 5.56 10.31
N ALA A 225 -23.20 6.70 10.31
CA ALA A 225 -22.62 8.00 10.59
C ALA A 225 -21.98 8.07 11.97
N ILE A 226 -22.68 7.60 13.00
CA ILE A 226 -22.18 7.59 14.38
C ILE A 226 -20.92 6.71 14.46
N PHE A 227 -20.96 5.52 13.87
CA PHE A 227 -19.80 4.61 13.84
C PHE A 227 -18.60 5.23 13.11
N ASN A 228 -18.83 5.83 11.93
CA ASN A 228 -17.79 6.46 11.13
C ASN A 228 -17.22 7.71 11.84
N PHE A 229 -18.04 8.48 12.56
CA PHE A 229 -17.60 9.61 13.36
C PHE A 229 -16.71 9.16 14.54
N ILE A 230 -17.09 8.10 15.26
CA ILE A 230 -16.24 7.51 16.31
C ILE A 230 -14.92 7.02 15.70
N THR A 231 -14.97 6.36 14.55
CA THR A 231 -13.79 5.90 13.81
C THR A 231 -12.86 7.06 13.44
N LEU A 232 -13.42 8.17 12.96
CA LEU A 232 -12.70 9.40 12.64
C LEU A 232 -12.01 9.98 13.87
N VAL A 233 -12.72 10.09 15.00
CA VAL A 233 -12.17 10.62 16.26
C VAL A 233 -11.04 9.74 16.77
N LEU A 234 -11.26 8.42 16.84
CA LEU A 234 -10.26 7.46 17.31
C LEU A 234 -9.02 7.44 16.42
N THR A 235 -9.20 7.42 15.10
CA THR A 235 -8.11 7.51 14.13
C THR A 235 -7.31 8.80 14.30
N SER A 236 -7.99 9.92 14.50
CA SER A 236 -7.34 11.22 14.72
C SER A 236 -6.51 11.23 16.00
N ILE A 237 -7.04 10.70 17.10
CA ILE A 237 -6.33 10.57 18.38
C ILE A 237 -5.08 9.71 18.21
N ILE A 238 -5.20 8.53 17.59
CA ILE A 238 -4.10 7.58 17.43
C ILE A 238 -3.00 8.15 16.53
N VAL A 239 -3.35 8.65 15.34
CA VAL A 239 -2.37 9.19 14.38
C VAL A 239 -1.64 10.38 14.99
N VAL A 240 -2.36 11.32 15.61
CA VAL A 240 -1.73 12.49 16.23
C VAL A 240 -0.89 12.09 17.44
N TYR A 241 -1.31 11.09 18.23
CA TYR A 241 -0.51 10.58 19.34
C TYR A 241 0.81 9.99 18.84
N VAL A 242 0.77 9.18 17.77
CA VAL A 242 1.97 8.59 17.18
C VAL A 242 2.88 9.70 16.64
N LEU A 243 2.36 10.68 15.92
CA LEU A 243 3.14 11.82 15.43
C LEU A 243 3.75 12.64 16.58
N TYR A 244 2.96 12.97 17.60
CA TYR A 244 3.42 13.68 18.79
C TYR A 244 4.55 12.92 19.49
N ARG A 245 4.34 11.61 19.71
CA ARG A 245 5.32 10.75 20.37
C ARG A 245 6.58 10.64 19.53
N PHE A 246 6.46 10.39 18.24
CA PHE A 246 7.57 10.32 17.30
C PHE A 246 8.38 11.62 17.27
N PHE A 247 7.71 12.78 17.21
CA PHE A 247 8.35 14.10 17.24
C PHE A 247 9.01 14.43 18.58
N SER A 248 8.60 13.79 19.67
CA SER A 248 9.24 13.92 21.00
C SER A 248 10.49 13.04 21.15
N LEU A 249 10.55 11.92 20.42
CA LEU A 249 11.67 10.97 20.50
C LEU A 249 12.93 11.45 19.79
N PHE A 250 12.78 12.25 18.74
CA PHE A 250 13.88 12.63 17.87
C PHE A 250 13.99 14.16 17.76
N THR A 251 15.21 14.68 17.68
CA THR A 251 15.49 16.12 17.49
C THR A 251 15.27 16.56 16.03
N ILE A 252 14.07 16.27 15.51
CA ILE A 252 13.67 16.58 14.14
C ILE A 252 13.51 18.10 13.98
N SER A 253 14.00 18.66 12.88
CA SER A 253 13.84 20.08 12.57
C SER A 253 12.36 20.48 12.51
N PRO A 254 11.99 21.71 12.94
CA PRO A 254 10.59 22.16 12.90
C PRO A 254 9.98 22.09 11.51
N TRP A 255 10.77 22.34 10.46
CA TRP A 255 10.31 22.26 9.07
C TRP A 255 9.94 20.82 8.67
N LEU A 256 10.77 19.83 9.00
CA LEU A 256 10.47 18.43 8.69
C LEU A 256 9.27 17.91 9.50
N LYS A 257 9.12 18.33 10.77
CA LYS A 257 7.91 18.04 11.57
C LYS A 257 6.65 18.58 10.89
N LYS A 258 6.69 19.84 10.42
CA LYS A 258 5.57 20.47 9.70
C LYS A 258 5.24 19.74 8.39
N LEU A 259 6.26 19.37 7.60
CA LEU A 259 6.05 18.63 6.34
C LEU A 259 5.39 17.27 6.58
N ILE A 260 5.90 16.49 7.53
CA ILE A 260 5.31 15.20 7.91
C ILE A 260 3.89 15.40 8.41
N PHE A 261 3.66 16.35 9.31
CA PHE A 261 2.32 16.64 9.81
C PHE A 261 1.34 17.05 8.69
N LEU A 262 1.76 17.91 7.76
CA LEU A 262 0.95 18.35 6.63
C LEU A 262 0.55 17.18 5.73
N PHE A 263 1.47 16.24 5.51
CA PHE A 263 1.16 15.01 4.77
C PHE A 263 0.01 14.22 5.42
N TYR A 264 0.06 13.94 6.73
CA TYR A 264 -1.05 13.23 7.40
C TYR A 264 -2.32 14.06 7.55
N LEU A 265 -2.16 15.38 7.67
CA LEU A 265 -3.24 16.33 7.85
C LEU A 265 -4.11 16.44 6.59
N ALA A 266 -3.47 16.61 5.42
CA ALA A 266 -4.13 17.07 4.20
C ALA A 266 -4.14 16.05 3.05
N PHE A 267 -3.47 14.89 3.17
CA PHE A 267 -3.51 13.89 2.09
C PHE A 267 -4.93 13.33 1.93
N PRO A 268 -5.62 13.57 0.79
CA PRO A 268 -7.07 13.36 0.69
C PRO A 268 -7.51 11.93 0.97
N ASN A 269 -6.73 10.94 0.54
CA ASN A 269 -7.02 9.53 0.82
C ASN A 269 -7.09 9.24 2.34
N PHE A 270 -6.23 9.85 3.17
CA PHE A 270 -6.27 9.67 4.63
C PHE A 270 -7.45 10.37 5.30
N VAL A 271 -7.94 11.44 4.67
CA VAL A 271 -9.15 12.14 5.13
C VAL A 271 -10.35 11.27 4.83
N VAL A 272 -10.50 10.80 3.58
CA VAL A 272 -11.60 9.93 3.14
C VAL A 272 -11.68 8.64 3.95
N THR A 273 -10.57 7.92 4.14
CA THR A 273 -10.57 6.65 4.89
C THR A 273 -11.00 6.81 6.35
N SER A 274 -10.92 8.01 6.93
CA SER A 274 -11.30 8.26 8.32
C SER A 274 -12.81 8.24 8.57
N PHE A 275 -13.64 8.45 7.54
CA PHE A 275 -15.10 8.39 7.59
C PHE A 275 -15.72 7.43 6.57
N THR A 276 -14.90 6.55 6.00
CA THR A 276 -15.37 5.48 5.13
C THR A 276 -15.54 4.21 5.96
N THR A 277 -16.58 3.44 5.69
CA THR A 277 -16.82 2.12 6.30
C THR A 277 -15.79 1.10 5.81
N TYR A 278 -14.57 1.23 6.31
CA TYR A 278 -13.41 0.38 6.06
C TYR A 278 -12.91 -0.27 7.34
N LYS A 279 -12.92 -1.61 7.37
CA LYS A 279 -12.20 -2.39 8.40
C LYS A 279 -10.70 -2.07 8.45
N ASP A 280 -10.13 -1.73 7.30
CA ASP A 280 -8.70 -1.46 7.12
C ASP A 280 -8.23 -0.18 7.84
N THR A 281 -9.13 0.76 8.11
CA THR A 281 -8.83 1.96 8.92
C THR A 281 -8.42 1.58 10.35
N HIS A 282 -9.14 0.63 10.95
CA HIS A 282 -8.81 0.14 12.28
C HIS A 282 -7.54 -0.72 12.27
N LEU A 283 -7.32 -1.52 11.22
CA LEU A 283 -6.10 -2.31 11.06
C LEU A 283 -4.87 -1.40 10.99
N MET A 284 -4.94 -0.33 10.20
CA MET A 284 -3.89 0.68 10.11
C MET A 284 -3.61 1.28 11.49
N ASN A 285 -4.64 1.69 12.23
CA ASN A 285 -4.47 2.27 13.57
C ASN A 285 -3.70 1.33 14.50
N ALA A 286 -4.06 0.04 14.52
CA ALA A 286 -3.37 -0.96 15.32
C ALA A 286 -1.91 -1.16 14.87
N LEU A 287 -1.66 -1.22 13.56
CA LEU A 287 -0.30 -1.33 13.01
C LEU A 287 0.55 -0.09 13.26
N LEU A 288 -0.05 1.10 13.27
CA LEU A 288 0.66 2.35 13.55
C LEU A 288 1.11 2.42 15.02
N VAL A 289 0.28 1.94 15.95
CA VAL A 289 0.67 1.77 17.36
C VAL A 289 1.75 0.72 17.50
N PHE A 290 1.62 -0.44 16.83
CA PHE A 290 2.66 -1.48 16.83
C PHE A 290 3.99 -0.94 16.28
N PHE A 291 3.96 -0.20 15.18
CA PHE A 291 5.13 0.45 14.59
C PHE A 291 5.79 1.43 15.56
N MET A 292 5.00 2.21 16.30
CA MET A 292 5.50 3.10 17.35
C MET A 292 6.13 2.31 18.51
N CYS A 293 5.54 1.19 18.93
CA CYS A 293 6.14 0.29 19.92
C CYS A 293 7.47 -0.30 19.42
N MET A 294 7.56 -0.69 18.14
CA MET A 294 8.83 -1.14 17.54
C MET A 294 9.89 -0.04 17.62
N ILE A 295 9.54 1.21 17.28
CA ILE A 295 10.46 2.35 17.41
C ILE A 295 10.92 2.52 18.85
N LEU A 296 10.02 2.44 19.83
CA LEU A 296 10.39 2.54 21.25
C LEU A 296 11.33 1.41 21.68
N ILE A 297 11.08 0.16 21.27
CA ILE A 297 11.98 -0.96 21.54
C ILE A 297 13.37 -0.72 20.93
N GLN A 298 13.45 -0.14 19.72
CA GLN A 298 14.72 0.12 19.04
C GLN A 298 15.52 1.27 19.67
N TYR A 299 14.87 2.38 20.00
CA TYR A 299 15.55 3.63 20.33
C TYR A 299 15.46 4.02 21.81
N LYS A 300 14.49 3.46 22.56
CA LYS A 300 14.25 3.70 23.99
C LYS A 300 13.75 2.43 24.72
N PRO A 301 14.51 1.32 24.68
CA PRO A 301 14.04 0.04 25.19
C PRO A 301 13.70 0.03 26.67
N THR A 302 14.49 0.71 27.51
CA THR A 302 14.23 0.81 28.96
C THR A 302 12.88 1.49 29.22
N GLU A 303 12.67 2.65 28.61
CA GLU A 303 11.40 3.38 28.70
C GLU A 303 10.20 2.54 28.23
N PHE A 304 10.36 1.75 27.17
CA PHE A 304 9.32 0.85 26.70
C PHE A 304 9.01 -0.27 27.71
N PHE A 305 10.02 -0.98 28.18
CA PHE A 305 9.83 -2.13 29.08
C PHE A 305 9.46 -1.72 30.51
N ASP A 306 9.74 -0.50 30.95
CA ASP A 306 9.31 -0.01 32.27
C ASP A 306 7.88 0.55 32.24
N SER A 307 7.37 0.88 31.05
CA SER A 307 6.03 1.45 30.87
C SER A 307 4.96 0.36 30.67
N LYS A 308 4.11 0.16 31.68
CA LYS A 308 2.92 -0.72 31.57
C LYS A 308 2.02 -0.34 30.39
N LEU A 309 1.84 0.96 30.14
CA LEU A 309 1.02 1.45 29.02
C LEU A 309 1.63 1.07 27.66
N SER A 310 2.96 1.12 27.52
CA SER A 310 3.64 0.75 26.27
C SER A 310 3.54 -0.74 26.00
N GLN A 311 3.71 -1.57 27.03
CA GLN A 311 3.52 -3.02 26.91
C GLN A 311 2.06 -3.39 26.62
N LEU A 312 1.10 -2.73 27.28
CA LEU A 312 -0.33 -2.91 27.00
C LEU A 312 -0.67 -2.50 25.56
N SER A 313 -0.13 -1.37 25.08
CA SER A 313 -0.31 -0.92 23.69
C SER A 313 0.22 -1.94 22.69
N PHE A 314 1.37 -2.56 22.97
CA PHE A 314 1.92 -3.64 22.16
C PHE A 314 1.00 -4.87 22.13
N ILE A 315 0.50 -5.31 23.29
CA ILE A 315 -0.43 -6.45 23.40
C ILE A 315 -1.74 -6.16 22.66
N LEU A 316 -2.34 -4.98 22.87
CA LEU A 316 -3.58 -4.58 22.20
C LEU A 316 -3.40 -4.46 20.69
N SER A 317 -2.22 -4.04 20.22
CA SER A 317 -1.95 -3.98 18.78
C SER A 317 -2.00 -5.37 18.13
N PHE A 318 -1.51 -6.42 18.80
CA PHE A 318 -1.63 -7.81 18.30
C PHE A 318 -3.10 -8.22 18.21
N LEU A 319 -3.84 -7.96 19.28
CA LEU A 319 -5.26 -8.29 19.36
C LEU A 319 -6.02 -7.64 18.21
N PHE A 320 -5.89 -6.33 18.04
CA PHE A 320 -6.63 -5.61 17.01
C PHE A 320 -6.18 -5.97 15.59
N VAL A 321 -4.88 -6.16 15.33
CA VAL A 321 -4.42 -6.65 14.01
C VAL A 321 -5.05 -8.00 13.68
N PHE A 322 -5.05 -8.93 14.63
CA PHE A 322 -5.65 -10.25 14.44
C PHE A 322 -7.17 -10.18 14.24
N LEU A 323 -7.87 -9.46 15.11
CA LEU A 323 -9.33 -9.36 15.10
C LEU A 323 -9.87 -8.59 13.91
N LEU A 324 -9.11 -7.65 13.34
CA LEU A 324 -9.54 -6.81 12.21
C LEU A 324 -9.08 -7.36 10.87
N HIS A 325 -8.05 -8.21 10.83
CA HIS A 325 -7.65 -8.88 9.61
C HIS A 325 -6.74 -10.08 9.91
N ARG A 326 -7.31 -11.29 10.00
CA ARG A 326 -6.55 -12.51 10.35
C ARG A 326 -5.32 -12.74 9.45
N LYS A 327 -5.41 -12.43 8.16
CA LYS A 327 -4.27 -12.55 7.22
C LYS A 327 -3.15 -11.52 7.49
N ALA A 328 -3.45 -10.43 8.20
CA ALA A 328 -2.48 -9.36 8.53
C ALA A 328 -1.59 -9.71 9.74
N VAL A 329 -1.84 -10.84 10.41
CA VAL A 329 -0.98 -11.36 11.50
C VAL A 329 0.46 -11.56 11.02
N ILE A 330 0.66 -11.81 9.72
CA ILE A 330 1.98 -11.90 9.11
C ILE A 330 2.82 -10.62 9.33
N TYR A 331 2.20 -9.44 9.37
CA TYR A 331 2.92 -8.18 9.60
C TYR A 331 3.51 -8.14 11.00
N VAL A 332 2.71 -8.49 12.00
CA VAL A 332 3.16 -8.55 13.41
C VAL A 332 4.20 -9.64 13.58
N ALA A 333 4.01 -10.81 12.97
CA ALA A 333 4.98 -11.90 13.00
C ALA A 333 6.34 -11.47 12.43
N VAL A 334 6.36 -10.86 11.22
CA VAL A 334 7.60 -10.34 10.61
C VAL A 334 8.21 -9.24 11.47
N GLY A 335 7.41 -8.33 12.03
CA GLY A 335 7.89 -7.28 12.94
C GLY A 335 8.57 -7.84 14.18
N VAL A 336 7.97 -8.85 14.83
CA VAL A 336 8.55 -9.53 16.00
C VAL A 336 9.82 -10.28 15.62
N ILE A 337 9.81 -11.06 14.53
CA ILE A 337 10.99 -11.79 14.05
C ILE A 337 12.13 -10.81 13.80
N ALA A 338 11.86 -9.68 13.14
CA ALA A 338 12.85 -8.65 12.91
C ALA A 338 13.36 -8.05 14.23
N LEU A 339 12.49 -7.69 15.17
CA LEU A 339 12.91 -7.22 16.49
C LEU A 339 13.82 -8.25 17.20
N VAL A 340 13.49 -9.53 17.15
CA VAL A 340 14.29 -10.60 17.80
C VAL A 340 15.67 -10.74 17.14
N ILE A 341 15.73 -10.69 15.80
CA ILE A 341 17.00 -10.81 15.04
C ILE A 341 17.91 -9.61 15.31
N TYR A 342 17.35 -8.40 15.35
CA TYR A 342 18.12 -7.16 15.43
C TYR A 342 18.39 -6.68 16.86
N ASN A 343 17.73 -7.24 17.89
CA ASN A 343 17.94 -6.88 19.31
C ASN A 343 18.36 -8.09 20.16
N LYS A 344 19.59 -8.56 19.94
CA LYS A 344 20.12 -9.76 20.62
C LYS A 344 20.01 -9.71 22.15
N ASN A 345 20.24 -8.55 22.75
CA ASN A 345 20.21 -8.36 24.20
C ASN A 345 18.77 -8.38 24.77
N LEU A 346 17.79 -7.90 24.00
CA LEU A 346 16.39 -7.79 24.43
C LEU A 346 15.53 -8.96 23.96
N ARG A 347 16.09 -9.91 23.19
CA ARG A 347 15.35 -11.02 22.56
C ARG A 347 14.44 -11.77 23.52
N LYS A 348 14.91 -12.07 24.74
CA LYS A 348 14.12 -12.80 25.74
C LYS A 348 12.91 -11.99 26.20
N LYS A 349 13.08 -10.68 26.44
CA LYS A 349 11.99 -9.76 26.82
C LYS A 349 10.97 -9.61 25.68
N ILE A 350 11.45 -9.44 24.44
CA ILE A 350 10.61 -9.32 23.24
C ILE A 350 9.80 -10.61 23.01
N ILE A 351 10.44 -11.78 23.08
CA ILE A 351 9.77 -13.08 22.91
C ILE A 351 8.72 -13.27 24.01
N LYS A 352 9.07 -13.00 25.28
CA LYS A 352 8.12 -13.11 26.40
C LYS A 352 6.89 -12.23 26.18
N LEU A 353 7.07 -10.95 25.85
CA LEU A 353 5.95 -10.03 25.61
C LEU A 353 5.11 -10.46 24.40
N SER A 354 5.76 -10.92 23.33
CA SER A 354 5.06 -11.41 22.14
C SER A 354 4.26 -12.69 22.43
N LEU A 355 4.78 -13.59 23.25
CA LEU A 355 4.07 -14.79 23.68
C LEU A 355 2.83 -14.42 24.52
N ILE A 356 2.97 -13.48 25.46
CA ILE A 356 1.84 -12.95 26.23
C ILE A 356 0.78 -12.35 25.29
N ALA A 357 1.20 -11.54 24.31
CA ALA A 357 0.31 -10.93 23.34
C ALA A 357 -0.43 -11.98 22.47
N VAL A 358 0.26 -13.03 22.04
CA VAL A 358 -0.34 -14.15 21.27
C VAL A 358 -1.34 -14.92 22.13
N VAL A 359 -0.96 -15.32 23.36
CA VAL A 359 -1.85 -16.04 24.27
C VAL A 359 -3.10 -15.22 24.57
N PHE A 360 -2.94 -13.93 24.90
CA PHE A 360 -4.06 -13.03 25.12
C PHE A 360 -4.96 -12.91 23.88
N THR A 361 -4.37 -12.76 22.69
CA THR A 361 -5.12 -12.68 21.43
C THR A 361 -5.92 -13.95 21.15
N VAL A 362 -5.32 -15.13 21.34
CA VAL A 362 -6.00 -16.42 21.15
C VAL A 362 -7.15 -16.59 22.13
N ILE A 363 -6.95 -16.26 23.42
CA ILE A 363 -8.01 -16.32 24.44
C ILE A 363 -9.16 -15.40 24.06
N MET A 364 -8.87 -14.13 23.75
CA MET A 364 -9.91 -13.15 23.40
C MET A 364 -10.65 -13.52 22.11
N ASN A 365 -9.95 -14.02 21.09
CA ASN A 365 -10.60 -14.50 19.86
C ASN A 365 -11.47 -15.74 20.16
N SER A 366 -10.99 -16.69 20.97
CA SER A 366 -11.75 -17.89 21.36
C SER A 366 -13.04 -17.51 22.08
N LEU A 367 -12.96 -16.60 23.05
CA LEU A 367 -14.13 -16.07 23.75
C LEU A 367 -15.10 -15.39 22.77
N GLY A 368 -14.57 -14.54 21.88
CA GLY A 368 -15.38 -13.86 20.87
C GLY A 368 -16.10 -14.85 19.93
N THR A 369 -15.43 -15.90 19.48
CA THR A 369 -16.04 -16.94 18.63
C THR A 369 -17.03 -17.82 19.38
N MET A 370 -16.80 -18.07 20.67
CA MET A 370 -17.73 -18.85 21.51
C MET A 370 -19.04 -18.09 21.76
N ILE A 371 -18.94 -16.77 21.99
CA ILE A 371 -20.09 -15.90 22.26
C ILE A 371 -20.86 -15.61 20.97
N LEU A 372 -20.17 -15.18 19.91
CA LEU A 372 -20.82 -14.70 18.68
C LEU A 372 -21.09 -15.79 17.63
N LYS A 373 -20.46 -16.97 17.77
CA LYS A 373 -20.62 -18.15 16.92
C LYS A 373 -20.64 -17.84 15.41
N PRO A 374 -19.64 -17.11 14.87
CA PRO A 374 -19.63 -16.75 13.46
C PRO A 374 -19.49 -18.00 12.59
N VAL A 375 -20.32 -18.11 11.55
CA VAL A 375 -20.26 -19.23 10.60
C VAL A 375 -18.97 -19.18 9.76
N PRO A 376 -18.54 -20.30 9.15
CA PRO A 376 -17.40 -20.31 8.24
C PRO A 376 -17.53 -19.29 7.10
N SER A 377 -16.40 -18.81 6.59
CA SER A 377 -16.38 -17.89 5.44
C SER A 377 -17.00 -18.56 4.21
N LYS A 378 -17.79 -17.80 3.43
CA LYS A 378 -18.24 -18.23 2.11
C LYS A 378 -17.10 -18.21 1.07
N TYR A 379 -16.07 -17.42 1.31
CA TYR A 379 -14.92 -17.26 0.42
C TYR A 379 -13.71 -18.05 0.95
N GLN A 380 -13.84 -19.38 1.02
CA GLN A 380 -12.82 -20.25 1.65
C GLN A 380 -11.49 -20.26 0.87
N TYR A 381 -11.57 -20.14 -0.46
CA TYR A 381 -10.42 -20.25 -1.37
C TYR A 381 -9.85 -18.90 -1.82
N ASP A 382 -10.25 -17.79 -1.18
CA ASP A 382 -9.78 -16.44 -1.52
C ASP A 382 -8.25 -16.26 -1.53
N TYR A 383 -7.52 -17.08 -0.77
CA TYR A 383 -6.06 -17.05 -0.75
C TYR A 383 -5.43 -17.57 -2.05
N LEU A 384 -6.20 -18.27 -2.89
CA LEU A 384 -5.81 -18.75 -4.21
C LEU A 384 -6.13 -17.75 -5.32
N ALA A 385 -6.74 -16.59 -5.03
CA ALA A 385 -7.15 -15.63 -6.06
C ALA A 385 -6.06 -15.28 -7.11
N PRO A 386 -4.79 -15.02 -6.74
CA PRO A 386 -3.74 -14.81 -7.74
C PRO A 386 -3.48 -16.04 -8.62
N ARG A 387 -3.63 -17.26 -8.08
CA ARG A 387 -3.43 -18.52 -8.81
C ARG A 387 -4.60 -18.84 -9.73
N PHE A 388 -5.83 -18.54 -9.30
CA PHE A 388 -6.99 -18.57 -10.18
C PHE A 388 -6.79 -17.63 -11.35
N GLN A 389 -6.26 -16.43 -11.11
CA GLN A 389 -6.02 -15.46 -12.17
C GLN A 389 -4.92 -15.88 -13.15
N GLN A 390 -3.89 -16.55 -12.66
CA GLN A 390 -2.87 -17.16 -13.50
C GLN A 390 -3.43 -18.27 -14.40
N LEU A 391 -4.20 -19.20 -13.82
CA LEU A 391 -4.78 -20.31 -14.58
C LEU A 391 -5.84 -19.81 -15.56
N ALA A 392 -6.68 -18.84 -15.17
CA ALA A 392 -7.66 -18.21 -16.05
C ALA A 392 -7.00 -17.53 -17.26
N ALA A 393 -5.89 -16.81 -17.03
CA ALA A 393 -5.12 -16.22 -18.14
C ALA A 393 -4.60 -17.31 -19.10
N ALA A 394 -4.10 -18.43 -18.57
CA ALA A 394 -3.61 -19.52 -19.38
C ALA A 394 -4.73 -20.23 -20.17
N MET A 395 -5.87 -20.51 -19.52
CA MET A 395 -7.05 -21.10 -20.17
C MET A 395 -7.63 -20.19 -21.25
N LYS A 396 -7.61 -18.87 -21.04
CA LYS A 396 -8.11 -17.87 -22.01
C LYS A 396 -7.22 -17.74 -23.24
N TYR A 397 -5.90 -17.69 -23.06
CA TYR A 397 -4.96 -17.37 -24.15
C TYR A 397 -4.24 -18.58 -24.74
N HIS A 398 -4.21 -19.72 -24.04
CA HIS A 398 -3.53 -20.95 -24.45
C HIS A 398 -4.39 -22.21 -24.17
N PRO A 399 -5.68 -22.24 -24.57
CA PRO A 399 -6.58 -23.36 -24.28
C PRO A 399 -6.09 -24.69 -24.87
N GLU A 400 -5.32 -24.66 -25.97
CA GLU A 400 -4.72 -25.83 -26.63
C GLU A 400 -3.69 -26.57 -25.76
N THR A 401 -3.22 -25.94 -24.69
CA THR A 401 -2.27 -26.55 -23.74
C THR A 401 -2.93 -27.58 -22.83
N PHE A 402 -4.24 -27.48 -22.65
CA PHE A 402 -4.99 -28.27 -21.67
C PHE A 402 -5.77 -29.38 -22.36
N THR A 403 -5.79 -30.57 -21.75
CA THR A 403 -6.61 -31.69 -22.23
C THR A 403 -8.09 -31.41 -21.98
N GLU A 404 -8.97 -32.13 -22.66
CA GLU A 404 -10.42 -31.99 -22.44
C GLU A 404 -10.82 -32.27 -20.99
N SER A 405 -10.17 -33.24 -20.32
CA SER A 405 -10.39 -33.50 -18.89
C SER A 405 -9.98 -32.33 -17.98
N GLU A 406 -8.88 -31.64 -18.30
CA GLU A 406 -8.41 -30.49 -17.53
C GLU A 406 -9.29 -29.25 -17.77
N LYS A 407 -9.82 -29.08 -18.99
CA LYS A 407 -10.80 -28.05 -19.31
C LYS A 407 -12.13 -28.32 -18.61
N GLN A 408 -12.57 -29.57 -18.59
CA GLN A 408 -13.76 -29.98 -17.84
C GLN A 408 -13.59 -29.71 -16.34
N PHE A 409 -12.45 -30.06 -15.76
CA PHE A 409 -12.12 -29.70 -14.37
C PHE A 409 -12.23 -28.19 -14.12
N TYR A 410 -11.67 -27.38 -15.02
CA TYR A 410 -11.76 -25.92 -14.93
C TYR A 410 -13.22 -25.46 -15.00
N ASP A 411 -14.03 -26.00 -15.91
CA ASP A 411 -15.44 -25.62 -16.07
C ASP A 411 -16.31 -25.98 -14.85
N GLU A 412 -16.06 -27.17 -14.29
CA GLU A 412 -16.74 -27.65 -13.09
C GLU A 412 -16.39 -26.85 -11.83
N THR A 413 -15.22 -26.19 -11.80
CA THR A 413 -14.73 -25.47 -10.62
C THR A 413 -14.77 -23.95 -10.78
N LEU A 414 -14.09 -23.40 -11.78
CA LEU A 414 -13.97 -21.97 -12.04
C LEU A 414 -14.89 -21.48 -13.15
N GLY A 415 -15.42 -22.36 -14.01
CA GLY A 415 -16.33 -22.04 -15.11
C GLY A 415 -15.63 -21.45 -16.33
N LEU A 416 -15.71 -22.12 -17.48
CA LEU A 416 -15.12 -21.61 -18.73
C LEU A 416 -15.83 -20.34 -19.21
N GLU A 417 -17.14 -20.25 -19.00
CA GLU A 417 -17.93 -19.03 -19.28
C GLU A 417 -17.40 -17.80 -18.55
N ASN A 418 -16.82 -17.98 -17.36
CA ASN A 418 -16.32 -16.87 -16.54
C ASN A 418 -15.05 -16.22 -17.12
N LEU A 419 -14.37 -16.88 -18.08
CA LEU A 419 -13.21 -16.32 -18.78
C LEU A 419 -13.54 -15.07 -19.60
N GLU A 420 -14.81 -14.89 -19.98
CA GLU A 420 -15.29 -13.66 -20.64
C GLU A 420 -15.04 -12.44 -19.75
N TYR A 421 -15.29 -12.58 -18.44
CA TYR A 421 -15.11 -11.52 -17.43
C TYR A 421 -13.67 -11.39 -16.92
N PHE A 422 -12.72 -12.15 -17.45
CA PHE A 422 -11.32 -12.08 -17.03
C PHE A 422 -10.74 -10.67 -17.23
N SER A 423 -10.16 -10.14 -16.16
CA SER A 423 -9.45 -8.86 -16.12
C SER A 423 -8.04 -9.04 -15.54
N TYR A 424 -7.08 -8.27 -16.05
CA TYR A 424 -5.70 -8.29 -15.55
C TYR A 424 -5.52 -7.50 -14.24
N TRP A 425 -6.40 -6.54 -13.96
CA TRP A 425 -6.26 -5.64 -12.80
C TRP A 425 -7.17 -6.03 -11.62
N GLU A 426 -8.04 -7.03 -11.78
CA GLU A 426 -8.99 -7.48 -10.76
C GLU A 426 -9.26 -8.99 -10.86
N SER A 427 -9.16 -9.70 -9.73
CA SER A 427 -9.37 -11.16 -9.63
C SER A 427 -10.79 -11.56 -9.22
N ASP A 428 -11.58 -10.60 -8.73
CA ASP A 428 -12.92 -10.82 -8.19
C ASP A 428 -13.90 -11.48 -9.20
N PRO A 429 -13.94 -11.10 -10.49
CA PRO A 429 -14.80 -11.74 -11.48
C PRO A 429 -14.59 -13.25 -11.60
N ILE A 430 -13.35 -13.73 -11.53
CA ILE A 430 -13.04 -15.16 -11.63
C ILE A 430 -13.28 -15.86 -10.29
N LYS A 431 -12.72 -15.31 -9.20
CA LYS A 431 -12.75 -16.00 -7.91
C LYS A 431 -14.16 -16.06 -7.30
N ASN A 432 -14.98 -15.01 -7.48
CA ASN A 432 -16.29 -14.93 -6.82
C ASN A 432 -17.34 -15.81 -7.50
N MET A 433 -17.10 -16.20 -8.76
CA MET A 433 -17.97 -17.09 -9.54
C MET A 433 -17.58 -18.57 -9.39
N MET A 434 -16.58 -18.89 -8.56
CA MET A 434 -16.14 -20.27 -8.35
C MET A 434 -17.19 -21.13 -7.65
N LYS A 435 -17.23 -22.41 -8.02
CA LYS A 435 -18.11 -23.43 -7.44
C LYS A 435 -17.39 -24.12 -6.28
N ASN A 436 -17.50 -23.56 -5.07
CA ASN A 436 -16.80 -24.04 -3.86
C ASN A 436 -16.96 -25.55 -3.60
N GLU A 437 -18.19 -26.07 -3.67
CA GLU A 437 -18.47 -27.49 -3.42
C GLU A 437 -17.78 -28.39 -4.45
N SER A 438 -17.80 -27.97 -5.72
CA SER A 438 -17.08 -28.65 -6.79
C SER A 438 -15.57 -28.60 -6.56
N PHE A 439 -15.00 -27.52 -6.02
CA PHE A 439 -13.54 -27.41 -5.83
C PHE A 439 -13.02 -28.21 -4.62
N LYS A 440 -13.89 -28.45 -3.63
CA LYS A 440 -13.52 -29.05 -2.34
C LYS A 440 -12.88 -30.43 -2.50
N GLY A 441 -11.68 -30.60 -1.94
CA GLY A 441 -10.92 -31.85 -2.00
C GLY A 441 -10.17 -32.07 -3.33
N ARG A 442 -10.31 -31.16 -4.31
CA ARG A 442 -9.62 -31.20 -5.61
C ARG A 442 -8.47 -30.20 -5.71
N GLU A 443 -7.95 -29.70 -4.59
CA GLU A 443 -6.83 -28.75 -4.56
C GLU A 443 -5.58 -29.31 -5.24
N LYS A 444 -5.32 -30.61 -5.07
CA LYS A 444 -4.18 -31.29 -5.71
C LYS A 444 -4.30 -31.28 -7.24
N GLU A 445 -5.50 -31.59 -7.75
CA GLU A 445 -5.79 -31.56 -9.19
C GLU A 445 -5.63 -30.14 -9.74
N PHE A 446 -6.19 -29.13 -9.04
CA PHE A 446 -5.99 -27.73 -9.37
C PHE A 446 -4.50 -27.37 -9.50
N PHE A 447 -3.67 -27.72 -8.53
CA PHE A 447 -2.24 -27.40 -8.57
C PHE A 447 -1.48 -28.15 -9.66
N GLN A 448 -1.93 -29.35 -10.07
CA GLN A 448 -1.36 -30.07 -11.21
C GLN A 448 -1.65 -29.34 -12.53
N VAL A 449 -2.91 -28.94 -12.76
CA VAL A 449 -3.30 -28.17 -13.94
C VAL A 449 -2.62 -26.80 -13.96
N TRP A 450 -2.61 -26.11 -12.82
CA TRP A 450 -1.94 -24.83 -12.64
C TRP A 450 -0.43 -24.94 -12.93
N ALA A 451 0.26 -25.96 -12.42
CA ALA A 451 1.70 -26.13 -12.61
C ALA A 451 2.05 -26.46 -14.07
N LYS A 452 1.23 -27.28 -14.74
CA LYS A 452 1.37 -27.56 -16.18
C LYS A 452 1.31 -26.27 -16.99
N GLY A 453 0.30 -25.44 -16.76
CA GLY A 453 0.17 -24.15 -17.43
C GLY A 453 1.34 -23.20 -17.09
N TYR A 454 1.80 -23.17 -15.84
CA TYR A 454 2.95 -22.35 -15.42
C TYR A 454 4.23 -22.73 -16.16
N LEU A 455 4.52 -24.04 -16.26
CA LEU A 455 5.73 -24.53 -16.91
C LEU A 455 5.71 -24.34 -18.43
N LYS A 456 4.53 -24.46 -19.06
CA LYS A 456 4.37 -24.25 -20.50
C LYS A 456 4.32 -22.77 -20.88
N HIS A 457 3.71 -21.93 -20.04
CA HIS A 457 3.45 -20.51 -20.30
C HIS A 457 3.86 -19.61 -19.12
N PRO A 458 5.13 -19.62 -18.69
CA PRO A 458 5.57 -18.92 -17.50
C PRO A 458 5.36 -17.40 -17.60
N LYS A 459 5.51 -16.83 -18.80
CA LYS A 459 5.26 -15.40 -19.03
C LYS A 459 3.80 -15.03 -18.76
N THR A 460 2.83 -15.79 -19.25
CA THR A 460 1.40 -15.53 -19.01
C THR A 460 1.08 -15.51 -17.51
N TYR A 461 1.67 -16.44 -16.75
CA TYR A 461 1.50 -16.52 -15.30
C TYR A 461 2.19 -15.37 -14.54
N ILE A 462 3.37 -14.93 -15.01
CA ILE A 462 4.09 -13.78 -14.45
C ILE A 462 3.29 -12.49 -14.73
N ASP A 463 2.88 -12.29 -15.98
CA ASP A 463 2.10 -11.13 -16.42
C ASP A 463 0.80 -11.02 -15.61
N ALA A 464 0.08 -12.13 -15.39
CA ALA A 464 -1.16 -12.14 -14.61
C ALA A 464 -0.97 -11.61 -13.18
N VAL A 465 0.10 -12.01 -12.47
CA VAL A 465 0.36 -11.56 -11.10
C VAL A 465 0.91 -10.14 -11.04
N LEU A 466 1.78 -9.78 -11.99
CA LEU A 466 2.34 -8.43 -12.03
C LEU A 466 1.27 -7.38 -12.32
N ASN A 467 0.34 -7.66 -13.25
CA ASN A 467 -0.77 -6.75 -13.53
C ASN A 467 -1.68 -6.54 -12.30
N LEU A 468 -1.93 -7.60 -11.53
CA LEU A 468 -2.78 -7.55 -10.34
C LEU A 468 -2.21 -6.69 -9.19
N SER A 469 -0.95 -6.27 -9.31
CA SER A 469 -0.24 -5.56 -8.24
C SER A 469 0.62 -4.38 -8.67
N VAL A 470 0.66 -4.06 -9.97
CA VAL A 470 1.62 -3.11 -10.54
C VAL A 470 1.59 -1.74 -9.85
N SER A 471 0.42 -1.31 -9.35
CA SER A 471 0.29 -0.01 -8.69
C SER A 471 1.07 0.11 -7.38
N TYR A 472 1.27 -1.00 -6.69
CA TYR A 472 1.93 -1.04 -5.37
C TYR A 472 3.45 -0.96 -5.44
N TRP A 473 4.06 -1.20 -6.59
CA TRP A 473 5.51 -1.23 -6.74
C TRP A 473 6.02 -0.43 -7.95
N SER A 474 5.14 0.04 -8.84
CA SER A 474 5.49 0.88 -9.99
C SER A 474 4.85 2.28 -9.94
N PRO A 475 5.56 3.33 -10.38
CA PRO A 475 5.04 4.70 -10.37
C PRO A 475 4.10 5.02 -11.55
N TYR A 476 3.91 4.11 -12.50
CA TYR A 476 3.21 4.38 -13.77
C TYR A 476 1.70 4.14 -13.75
N SER A 477 1.23 3.37 -12.78
CA SER A 477 -0.16 2.99 -12.61
C SER A 477 -1.09 4.19 -12.42
N VAL A 478 -2.40 3.95 -12.47
CA VAL A 478 -3.42 4.93 -12.04
C VAL A 478 -3.28 5.16 -10.53
N GLY A 479 -3.80 6.29 -10.03
CA GLY A 479 -3.60 6.69 -8.64
C GLY A 479 -4.28 5.66 -7.77
N ASP A 480 -3.67 5.30 -6.65
CA ASP A 480 -4.39 4.50 -5.68
C ASP A 480 -5.41 5.42 -4.99
N HIS A 481 -6.69 5.25 -5.31
CA HIS A 481 -7.77 6.06 -4.76
C HIS A 481 -8.41 5.42 -3.53
N ALA A 482 -8.69 6.23 -2.51
CA ALA A 482 -9.66 5.85 -1.50
C ALA A 482 -11.07 5.93 -2.10
N TYR A 483 -11.84 4.84 -1.99
CA TYR A 483 -13.24 4.79 -2.41
C TYR A 483 -14.06 5.89 -1.73
N LEU A 484 -14.69 6.72 -2.55
CA LEU A 484 -15.53 7.83 -2.11
C LEU A 484 -16.79 7.85 -2.96
N ASP A 485 -17.89 7.39 -2.40
CA ASP A 485 -19.20 7.45 -3.04
C ASP A 485 -20.28 7.78 -2.01
N ASN A 486 -21.43 8.24 -2.49
CA ASN A 486 -22.52 8.66 -1.63
C ASN A 486 -23.18 7.41 -1.06
N TYR A 487 -23.27 7.32 0.26
CA TYR A 487 -23.83 6.18 0.97
C TYR A 487 -25.22 5.78 0.45
N TYR A 488 -26.15 6.74 0.37
CA TYR A 488 -27.54 6.46 -0.03
C TYR A 488 -27.63 6.05 -1.49
N TYR A 489 -26.86 6.72 -2.36
CA TYR A 489 -26.75 6.35 -3.76
C TYR A 489 -26.23 4.90 -3.91
N SER A 490 -25.10 4.58 -3.28
CA SER A 490 -24.47 3.26 -3.30
C SER A 490 -25.41 2.15 -2.81
N MET A 491 -26.06 2.37 -1.66
CA MET A 491 -26.89 1.38 -0.97
C MET A 491 -28.22 1.08 -1.66
N TYR A 492 -28.81 2.04 -2.40
CA TYR A 492 -30.20 1.91 -2.85
C TYR A 492 -30.44 2.16 -4.34
N THR A 493 -29.50 2.76 -5.06
CA THR A 493 -29.76 3.19 -6.45
C THR A 493 -28.84 2.53 -7.48
N THR A 494 -27.68 2.02 -7.06
CA THR A 494 -26.75 1.36 -7.99
C THR A 494 -27.28 -0.02 -8.39
N ARG A 495 -27.06 -0.43 -9.65
CA ARG A 495 -27.42 -1.78 -10.13
C ARG A 495 -26.72 -2.92 -9.37
N LYS A 496 -25.68 -2.59 -8.61
CA LYS A 496 -24.89 -3.55 -7.85
C LYS A 496 -25.18 -3.48 -6.34
N ASN A 497 -26.20 -2.74 -5.88
CA ASN A 497 -26.45 -2.63 -4.45
C ASN A 497 -26.78 -3.99 -3.79
N TRP A 498 -26.43 -4.17 -2.51
CA TRP A 498 -26.61 -5.45 -1.80
C TRP A 498 -28.04 -5.70 -1.27
N PHE A 499 -28.90 -4.67 -1.23
CA PHE A 499 -30.23 -4.74 -0.63
C PHE A 499 -31.37 -4.94 -1.65
N GLY A 500 -31.08 -4.81 -2.94
CA GLY A 500 -32.11 -4.72 -3.98
C GLY A 500 -32.82 -3.36 -3.94
N ASN A 501 -33.66 -3.09 -4.94
CA ASN A 501 -34.37 -1.81 -5.05
C ASN A 501 -35.61 -1.73 -4.14
N ASP A 502 -36.08 -2.86 -3.60
CA ASP A 502 -37.34 -2.94 -2.84
C ASP A 502 -37.14 -2.81 -1.32
N ILE A 503 -35.91 -2.88 -0.83
CA ILE A 503 -35.57 -2.80 0.59
C ILE A 503 -34.89 -1.46 0.89
N SER A 504 -35.62 -0.55 1.56
CA SER A 504 -35.10 0.74 2.03
C SER A 504 -35.20 0.84 3.57
N HIS A 505 -34.04 0.96 4.22
CA HIS A 505 -33.92 1.15 5.68
C HIS A 505 -33.65 2.60 6.08
N ASP A 506 -33.61 3.50 5.09
CA ASP A 506 -33.31 4.92 5.23
C ASP A 506 -34.48 5.76 4.70
N LYS A 507 -35.71 5.34 4.99
CA LYS A 507 -36.92 6.01 4.49
C LYS A 507 -36.94 7.48 4.92
N GLY A 508 -36.98 8.39 3.95
CA GLY A 508 -36.95 9.83 4.18
C GLY A 508 -35.55 10.45 4.32
N TRP A 509 -34.48 9.63 4.27
CA TRP A 509 -33.10 10.09 4.34
C TRP A 509 -32.47 10.09 2.95
N SER A 510 -32.02 11.26 2.49
CA SER A 510 -31.41 11.47 1.17
C SER A 510 -30.37 12.61 1.19
N GLN A 511 -29.66 12.76 2.30
CA GLN A 511 -28.74 13.88 2.46
C GLN A 511 -27.67 13.88 1.37
N ASN A 512 -27.40 15.08 0.83
CA ASN A 512 -26.36 15.36 -0.13
C ASN A 512 -26.49 14.60 -1.47
N THR A 513 -27.66 14.02 -1.79
CA THR A 513 -27.95 13.44 -3.11
C THR A 513 -28.71 14.42 -4.03
N ASN A 514 -29.45 15.37 -3.43
CA ASN A 514 -30.25 16.37 -4.13
C ASN A 514 -29.38 17.43 -4.84
N PRO A 515 -29.91 18.15 -5.85
CA PRO A 515 -29.17 19.19 -6.58
C PRO A 515 -29.04 20.52 -5.81
N ASP A 516 -29.25 20.50 -4.49
CA ASP A 516 -29.10 21.66 -3.61
C ASP A 516 -27.61 22.05 -3.43
N PHE A 517 -27.35 23.08 -2.61
CA PHE A 517 -25.99 23.55 -2.35
C PHE A 517 -25.08 22.43 -1.81
N LEU A 518 -25.58 21.62 -0.86
CA LEU A 518 -24.79 20.56 -0.22
C LEU A 518 -24.50 19.41 -1.18
N GLY A 519 -25.46 18.99 -2.00
CA GLY A 519 -25.22 17.97 -3.02
C GLY A 519 -24.34 18.44 -4.17
N LYS A 520 -24.42 19.73 -4.56
CA LYS A 520 -23.45 20.32 -5.50
C LYS A 520 -22.04 20.35 -4.91
N PHE A 521 -21.92 20.70 -3.63
CA PHE A 521 -20.64 20.74 -2.94
C PHE A 521 -20.04 19.33 -2.74
N TYR A 522 -20.85 18.34 -2.39
CA TYR A 522 -20.49 16.92 -2.38
C TYR A 522 -19.89 16.51 -3.72
N LYS A 523 -20.61 16.76 -4.83
CA LYS A 523 -20.19 16.38 -6.18
C LYS A 523 -18.90 17.07 -6.58
N LEU A 524 -18.76 18.36 -6.27
CA LEU A 524 -17.53 19.12 -6.51
C LEU A 524 -16.34 18.51 -5.76
N MET A 525 -16.49 18.23 -4.46
CA MET A 525 -15.41 17.69 -3.63
C MET A 525 -15.05 16.25 -4.03
N SER A 526 -16.04 15.42 -4.37
CA SER A 526 -15.81 14.08 -4.91
C SER A 526 -15.06 14.14 -6.25
N LYS A 527 -15.45 15.05 -7.15
CA LYS A 527 -14.75 15.29 -8.41
C LYS A 527 -13.32 15.74 -8.16
N LEU A 528 -13.09 16.72 -7.28
CA LEU A 528 -11.74 17.20 -6.95
C LEU A 528 -10.85 16.09 -6.39
N HIS A 529 -11.38 15.22 -5.54
CA HIS A 529 -10.66 14.04 -5.05
C HIS A 529 -10.18 13.15 -6.20
N TRP A 530 -11.01 12.96 -7.23
CA TRP A 530 -10.64 12.20 -8.42
C TRP A 530 -9.61 12.94 -9.28
N GLU A 531 -9.84 14.21 -9.59
CA GLU A 531 -8.95 15.02 -10.44
C GLU A 531 -7.54 15.20 -9.84
N PHE A 532 -7.41 15.26 -8.51
CA PHE A 532 -6.10 15.36 -7.85
C PHE A 532 -5.18 14.18 -8.15
N THR A 533 -5.74 13.01 -8.40
CA THR A 533 -4.97 11.79 -8.66
C THR A 533 -4.45 11.71 -10.10
N GLU A 534 -5.07 12.46 -11.02
CA GLU A 534 -4.67 12.58 -12.42
C GLU A 534 -3.90 13.89 -12.68
N SER A 535 -3.84 14.78 -11.68
CA SER A 535 -3.08 16.02 -11.75
C SER A 535 -1.60 15.78 -12.04
N ILE A 536 -1.01 16.58 -12.92
CA ILE A 536 0.40 16.49 -13.27
C ILE A 536 1.35 16.69 -12.07
N VAL A 537 0.91 17.43 -11.04
CA VAL A 537 1.73 17.74 -9.85
C VAL A 537 1.39 16.81 -8.69
N PHE A 538 0.10 16.58 -8.42
CA PHE A 538 -0.34 15.89 -7.20
C PHE A 538 -0.46 14.37 -7.37
N SER A 539 -0.64 13.87 -8.60
CA SER A 539 -0.79 12.43 -8.89
C SER A 539 0.33 11.59 -8.30
N ILE A 540 1.56 12.11 -8.26
CA ILE A 540 2.74 11.39 -7.75
C ILE A 540 2.57 10.92 -6.30
N PHE A 541 1.81 11.64 -5.47
CA PHE A 541 1.52 11.25 -4.09
C PHE A 541 0.46 10.15 -4.00
N TYR A 542 -0.31 9.95 -5.06
CA TYR A 542 -1.29 8.86 -5.17
C TYR A 542 -0.69 7.59 -5.80
N ARG A 543 0.48 7.68 -6.44
CA ARG A 543 1.19 6.51 -6.97
C ARG A 543 1.89 5.76 -5.84
N SER A 544 1.25 4.75 -5.27
CA SER A 544 1.80 4.06 -4.10
C SER A 544 3.15 3.37 -4.38
N GLY A 545 3.41 2.95 -5.62
CA GLY A 545 4.72 2.45 -6.07
C GLY A 545 5.89 3.41 -5.82
N ILE A 546 5.67 4.73 -5.79
CA ILE A 546 6.71 5.71 -5.39
C ILE A 546 7.16 5.46 -3.95
N TYR A 547 6.23 5.17 -3.05
CA TYR A 547 6.55 4.91 -1.65
C TYR A 547 7.38 3.62 -1.53
N THR A 548 7.02 2.57 -2.27
CA THR A 548 7.82 1.34 -2.35
C THR A 548 9.24 1.62 -2.84
N MET A 549 9.42 2.42 -3.90
CA MET A 549 10.74 2.84 -4.38
C MET A 549 11.51 3.66 -3.33
N LEU A 550 10.84 4.57 -2.62
CA LEU A 550 11.45 5.34 -1.52
C LEU A 550 11.90 4.42 -0.38
N LEU A 551 11.12 3.40 -0.02
CA LEU A 551 11.52 2.42 0.99
C LEU A 551 12.78 1.65 0.56
N ILE A 552 12.86 1.25 -0.70
CA ILE A 552 14.03 0.56 -1.27
C ILE A 552 15.26 1.46 -1.25
N ILE A 553 15.10 2.76 -1.55
CA ILE A 553 16.17 3.76 -1.43
C ILE A 553 16.62 3.92 0.04
N MET A 554 15.68 4.04 0.99
CA MET A 554 16.00 4.11 2.42
C MET A 554 16.69 2.83 2.92
N TRP A 555 16.32 1.68 2.35
CA TRP A 555 17.01 0.42 2.61
C TRP A 555 18.43 0.42 2.06
N MET A 556 18.65 0.91 0.84
CA MET A 556 19.99 1.08 0.29
C MET A 556 20.86 1.97 1.20
N LEU A 557 20.35 3.14 1.60
CA LEU A 557 21.08 4.10 2.43
C LEU A 557 21.42 3.52 3.82
N SER A 558 20.46 2.86 4.46
CA SER A 558 20.70 2.18 5.75
C SER A 558 21.76 1.09 5.64
N ARG A 559 21.80 0.31 4.55
CA ARG A 559 22.85 -0.70 4.33
C ARG A 559 24.24 -0.09 4.13
N ILE A 560 24.33 1.03 3.40
CA ILE A 560 25.59 1.78 3.22
C ILE A 560 26.10 2.31 4.56
N ARG A 561 25.19 2.80 5.42
CA ARG A 561 25.49 3.27 6.78
C ARG A 561 25.63 2.14 7.82
N LYS A 562 25.45 0.88 7.39
CA LYS A 562 25.40 -0.30 8.28
C LYS A 562 24.39 -0.10 9.43
N ASP A 563 23.29 0.61 9.18
CA ASP A 563 22.23 0.85 10.13
C ASP A 563 21.32 -0.36 10.29
N LYS A 564 21.42 -0.95 11.47
CA LYS A 564 20.67 -2.14 11.87
C LYS A 564 19.44 -1.78 12.70
N GLU A 565 19.41 -0.60 13.33
CA GLU A 565 18.32 -0.19 14.22
C GLU A 565 17.03 0.06 13.45
N ILE A 566 17.13 0.59 12.23
CA ILE A 566 15.98 0.83 11.33
C ILE A 566 15.46 -0.42 10.61
N MET A 567 16.20 -1.54 10.64
CA MET A 567 15.86 -2.73 9.84
C MET A 567 14.50 -3.33 10.21
N PRO A 568 14.08 -3.42 11.48
CA PRO A 568 12.75 -3.95 11.80
C PRO A 568 11.61 -3.15 11.20
N GLN A 569 11.72 -1.81 11.14
CA GLN A 569 10.74 -0.95 10.50
C GLN A 569 10.68 -1.20 9.00
N ILE A 570 11.84 -1.30 8.34
CA ILE A 570 11.90 -1.59 6.91
C ILE A 570 11.31 -2.97 6.59
N LEU A 571 11.63 -4.00 7.38
CA LEU A 571 11.13 -5.36 7.16
C LEU A 571 9.62 -5.48 7.39
N LEU A 572 9.08 -4.78 8.40
CA LEU A 572 7.64 -4.69 8.61
C LEU A 572 6.95 -4.12 7.37
N VAL A 573 7.37 -2.93 6.92
CA VAL A 573 6.72 -2.26 5.78
C VAL A 573 6.92 -3.05 4.49
N PHE A 574 8.09 -3.66 4.30
CA PHE A 574 8.33 -4.54 3.16
C PHE A 574 7.39 -5.75 3.14
N SER A 575 7.07 -6.34 4.30
CA SER A 575 6.08 -7.42 4.38
C SER A 575 4.67 -6.99 3.97
N VAL A 576 4.28 -5.75 4.28
CA VAL A 576 3.00 -5.16 3.84
C VAL A 576 2.98 -4.96 2.32
N ILE A 577 4.08 -4.50 1.72
CA ILE A 577 4.16 -4.35 0.26
C ILE A 577 4.10 -5.73 -0.43
N LEU A 578 4.77 -6.74 0.11
CA LEU A 578 4.72 -8.10 -0.44
C LEU A 578 3.32 -8.73 -0.40
N THR A 579 2.51 -8.45 0.62
CA THR A 579 1.11 -8.93 0.61
C THR A 579 0.25 -8.19 -0.40
N CYS A 580 0.55 -6.93 -0.72
CA CYS A 580 -0.12 -6.19 -1.79
C CYS A 580 0.17 -6.79 -3.18
N VAL A 581 1.32 -7.46 -3.37
CA VAL A 581 1.61 -8.22 -4.62
C VAL A 581 0.57 -9.30 -4.89
N PHE A 582 -0.07 -9.81 -3.84
CA PHE A 582 -1.13 -10.82 -3.92
C PHE A 582 -2.52 -10.24 -3.63
N SER A 583 -2.67 -8.91 -3.68
CA SER A 583 -3.97 -8.28 -3.52
C SER A 583 -4.92 -8.68 -4.67
N PRO A 584 -6.24 -8.65 -4.45
CA PRO A 584 -7.19 -9.04 -5.48
C PRO A 584 -7.44 -7.96 -6.53
N ILE A 585 -7.00 -6.71 -6.31
CA ILE A 585 -7.32 -5.53 -7.13
C ILE A 585 -6.12 -4.58 -7.13
N ALA A 586 -5.68 -4.14 -8.32
CA ALA A 586 -4.70 -3.06 -8.47
C ALA A 586 -5.36 -1.68 -8.43
N ASN A 587 -4.59 -0.61 -8.17
CA ASN A 587 -5.06 0.78 -8.12
C ASN A 587 -6.01 1.11 -6.96
N TYR A 588 -6.02 0.29 -5.90
CA TYR A 588 -6.94 0.47 -4.78
C TYR A 588 -6.20 0.85 -3.49
N PHE A 589 -6.42 2.09 -3.02
CA PHE A 589 -5.67 2.68 -1.91
C PHE A 589 -5.78 1.93 -0.60
N ARG A 590 -6.90 1.26 -0.40
CA ARG A 590 -7.15 0.42 0.77
C ARG A 590 -5.98 -0.53 1.06
N TYR A 591 -5.39 -1.14 0.02
CA TYR A 591 -4.27 -2.06 0.18
C TYR A 591 -2.94 -1.32 0.41
N SER A 592 -2.71 -0.19 -0.27
CA SER A 592 -1.50 0.61 -0.09
C SER A 592 -1.48 1.44 1.20
N TYR A 593 -2.64 1.63 1.82
CA TYR A 593 -2.87 2.58 2.90
C TYR A 593 -1.84 2.46 4.01
N ILE A 594 -1.58 1.23 4.46
CA ILE A 594 -0.65 0.95 5.56
C ILE A 594 0.77 1.43 5.21
N PHE A 595 1.34 1.01 4.08
CA PHE A 595 2.73 1.35 3.78
C PHE A 595 2.89 2.83 3.42
N VAL A 596 1.91 3.44 2.75
CA VAL A 596 1.89 4.88 2.46
C VAL A 596 1.88 5.70 3.75
N MET A 597 1.25 5.19 4.81
CA MET A 597 1.30 5.81 6.15
C MET A 597 2.57 5.52 6.93
N LEU A 598 3.26 4.41 6.74
CA LEU A 598 4.45 4.09 7.55
C LEU A 598 5.74 4.67 6.98
N ILE A 599 5.87 4.74 5.65
CA ILE A 599 7.11 5.14 4.96
C ILE A 599 7.56 6.57 5.29
N PRO A 600 6.69 7.59 5.38
CA PRO A 600 7.10 8.93 5.79
C PRO A 600 7.73 9.00 7.18
N LEU A 601 7.37 8.10 8.10
CA LEU A 601 7.96 8.01 9.44
C LEU A 601 9.32 7.30 9.46
N ILE A 602 9.67 6.55 8.40
CA ILE A 602 10.99 5.93 8.26
C ILE A 602 12.03 6.98 7.83
N TYR A 603 11.61 8.02 7.11
CA TYR A 603 12.54 9.03 6.58
C TYR A 603 13.37 9.74 7.69
N PRO A 604 12.81 10.18 8.83
CA PRO A 604 13.63 10.73 9.90
C PRO A 604 14.57 9.70 10.55
N LEU A 605 14.21 8.41 10.54
CA LEU A 605 15.02 7.36 11.15
C LEU A 605 16.34 7.13 10.40
N ILE A 606 16.36 7.27 9.07
CA ILE A 606 17.61 7.21 8.32
C ILE A 606 18.57 8.35 8.66
N LEU A 607 18.11 9.43 9.30
CA LEU A 607 18.92 10.58 9.70
C LEU A 607 19.41 10.50 11.16
N VAL A 608 19.09 9.45 11.92
CA VAL A 608 19.44 9.34 13.34
C VAL A 608 20.94 9.06 13.53
N ASN A 609 21.68 9.92 14.22
CA ASN A 609 23.10 9.79 14.53
C ASN A 609 23.36 8.60 15.45
N LYS A 610 24.38 7.80 15.11
CA LYS A 610 24.76 6.60 15.87
C LYS A 610 25.85 6.85 16.90
N ASP A 611 26.74 7.80 16.64
CA ASP A 611 27.98 7.94 17.42
C ASP A 611 27.72 8.45 18.86
N LYS A 612 26.48 8.85 19.18
CA LYS A 612 26.03 9.22 20.53
C LYS A 612 25.17 8.18 21.25
N ASN A 613 24.72 7.12 20.57
CA ASN A 613 23.86 6.10 21.18
C ASN A 613 24.64 4.94 21.84
N SER A 614 25.94 4.79 21.55
CA SER A 614 26.81 3.78 22.14
C SER A 614 27.26 4.08 23.57
N GLU A 615 27.00 5.28 24.09
CA GLU A 615 27.33 5.65 25.48
C GLU A 615 26.23 5.24 26.49
N ASN A 616 25.08 4.74 26.01
CA ASN A 616 23.94 4.36 26.86
C ASN A 616 23.43 2.91 26.65
N THR A 617 24.21 2.06 25.96
CA THR A 617 23.89 0.62 25.80
C THR A 617 24.59 -0.26 26.82
#